data_AF-A0A537XIZ3-F1
#
_entry.id   AF-A0A537XIZ3-F1
#
_cell.length_a   1.000
_cell.length_b   1.000
_cell.length_c   1.000
_cell.angle_alpha   90.00
_cell.angle_beta   90.00
_cell.angle_gamma   90.00
#
_symmetry.space_group_name_H-M   'P 1'
#
loop_
_entity.id
_entity.type
_entity.pdbx_description
1 polymer ?
#
loop_
_entity_poly.entity_id
_entity_poly.type
_entity_poly.pdbx_seq_one_letter_code
_entity_poly.pdbx_strand_id
1 'polypeptide(L)'
;MIFRLLAIALCAVALPFPTSAQTPDIAAIAKSSGTPDIPGLKVVWLAPWGDVAKAHPWRNIIVHQTEGPAGSARGGAAEQFKNPTRRGVMVWVETDGTVYWAVAENLVPTHTDGADRNDNKYIDNSKTYHQVNKDTSVGVEFAGNYPDVTRGPTEAQIQAWRILVKVLRARYGIPLDRVYAHNWIDFKDARYCEGCALATMARQWGE
;
A
#
# COMPACT_ATOMS: atom_id res chain seq x y z
N MET A 1 -57.79 -41.11 -37.39
CA MET A 1 -56.62 -41.55 -36.61
C MET A 1 -55.45 -40.64 -36.96
N ILE A 2 -54.76 -40.22 -35.93
CA ILE A 2 -53.82 -39.09 -35.87
C ILE A 2 -52.47 -39.51 -36.45
N PHE A 3 -51.92 -38.76 -37.41
CA PHE A 3 -50.48 -38.75 -37.67
C PHE A 3 -49.99 -37.30 -37.62
N ARG A 4 -49.46 -36.96 -36.45
CA ARG A 4 -48.90 -35.66 -36.09
C ARG A 4 -47.56 -35.45 -36.77
N LEU A 5 -47.44 -34.24 -37.32
CA LEU A 5 -46.22 -33.60 -37.81
C LEU A 5 -45.10 -33.64 -36.76
N LEU A 6 -43.90 -34.03 -37.17
CA LEU A 6 -42.67 -33.88 -36.40
C LEU A 6 -41.62 -33.27 -37.32
N ALA A 7 -41.62 -31.94 -37.43
CA ALA A 7 -40.52 -31.17 -37.98
C ALA A 7 -39.79 -30.52 -36.80
N ILE A 8 -38.59 -31.02 -36.54
CA ILE A 8 -37.72 -30.69 -35.41
C ILE A 8 -37.21 -29.26 -35.60
N ALA A 9 -37.63 -28.34 -34.72
CA ALA A 9 -37.06 -27.02 -34.59
C ALA A 9 -35.74 -27.11 -33.80
N LEU A 10 -34.60 -27.02 -34.50
CA LEU A 10 -33.28 -26.91 -33.90
C LEU A 10 -32.89 -25.42 -33.84
N CYS A 11 -33.48 -24.66 -32.93
CA CYS A 11 -32.97 -23.33 -32.58
C CYS A 11 -31.83 -23.51 -31.57
N ALA A 12 -30.60 -23.32 -32.04
CA ALA A 12 -29.41 -23.25 -31.21
C ALA A 12 -29.56 -22.14 -30.17
N VAL A 13 -29.67 -22.52 -28.90
CA VAL A 13 -29.54 -21.61 -27.76
C VAL A 13 -28.05 -21.28 -27.64
N ALA A 14 -27.61 -20.19 -28.29
CA ALA A 14 -26.33 -19.57 -27.99
C ALA A 14 -26.45 -18.93 -26.60
N LEU A 15 -26.08 -19.68 -25.57
CA LEU A 15 -25.90 -19.13 -24.23
C LEU A 15 -24.73 -18.14 -24.28
N PRO A 16 -24.92 -16.85 -23.97
CA PRO A 16 -23.79 -15.96 -23.77
C PRO A 16 -23.06 -16.45 -22.53
N PHE A 17 -21.89 -17.06 -22.73
CA PHE A 17 -20.96 -17.30 -21.64
C PHE A 17 -20.63 -15.94 -21.02
N PRO A 18 -20.82 -15.74 -19.71
CA PRO A 18 -20.31 -14.55 -19.07
C PRO A 18 -18.79 -14.61 -19.21
N THR A 19 -18.24 -13.73 -20.04
CA THR A 19 -16.81 -13.43 -20.00
C THR A 19 -16.52 -12.97 -18.58
N SER A 20 -15.96 -13.85 -17.77
CA SER A 20 -15.42 -13.49 -16.47
C SER A 20 -14.35 -12.44 -16.77
N ALA A 21 -14.62 -11.18 -16.43
CA ALA A 21 -13.64 -10.12 -16.53
C ALA A 21 -12.44 -10.58 -15.69
N GLN A 22 -11.34 -10.92 -16.37
CA GLN A 22 -10.08 -11.17 -15.69
C GLN A 22 -9.80 -9.92 -14.87
N THR A 23 -9.85 -10.02 -13.53
CA THR A 23 -9.28 -9.00 -12.67
C THR A 23 -7.87 -8.74 -13.20
N PRO A 24 -7.55 -7.50 -13.60
CA PRO A 24 -6.22 -7.18 -14.08
C PRO A 24 -5.21 -7.72 -13.08
N ASP A 25 -4.26 -8.52 -13.56
CA ASP A 25 -3.24 -9.11 -12.71
C ASP A 25 -2.46 -7.97 -12.05
N ILE A 26 -2.53 -7.89 -10.71
CA ILE A 26 -1.80 -6.89 -9.91
C ILE A 26 -0.32 -6.91 -10.29
N ALA A 27 0.25 -8.07 -10.60
CA ALA A 27 1.65 -8.17 -11.00
C ALA A 27 1.94 -7.52 -12.36
N ALA A 28 0.97 -7.53 -13.29
CA ALA A 28 1.10 -6.83 -14.56
C ALA A 28 0.99 -5.31 -14.37
N ILE A 29 -0.01 -4.84 -13.60
CA ILE A 29 -0.17 -3.42 -13.28
C ILE A 29 1.08 -2.89 -12.56
N ALA A 30 1.57 -3.63 -11.57
CA ALA A 30 2.71 -3.25 -10.76
C ALA A 30 4.01 -3.06 -11.57
N LYS A 31 4.10 -3.61 -12.79
CA LYS A 31 5.24 -3.42 -13.70
C LYS A 31 5.06 -2.27 -14.69
N SER A 32 3.87 -1.68 -14.77
CA SER A 32 3.58 -0.56 -15.68
C SER A 32 4.22 0.75 -15.22
N SER A 33 4.15 1.78 -16.06
CA SER A 33 4.60 3.14 -15.78
C SER A 33 3.45 4.13 -15.98
N GLY A 34 3.62 5.36 -15.49
CA GLY A 34 2.62 6.41 -15.58
C GLY A 34 1.66 6.41 -14.39
N THR A 35 0.38 6.55 -14.65
CA THR A 35 -0.67 6.67 -13.62
C THR A 35 -1.73 5.59 -13.82
N PRO A 36 -1.38 4.31 -13.67
CA PRO A 36 -2.31 3.23 -13.95
C PRO A 36 -3.52 3.29 -13.01
N ASP A 37 -4.67 2.88 -13.54
CA ASP A 37 -5.81 2.55 -12.70
C ASP A 37 -5.52 1.23 -11.99
N ILE A 38 -5.75 1.19 -10.69
CA ILE A 38 -5.52 0.00 -9.87
C ILE A 38 -6.89 -0.43 -9.33
N PRO A 39 -7.45 -1.56 -9.80
CA PRO A 39 -8.76 -2.02 -9.39
C PRO A 39 -8.91 -2.08 -7.86
N GLY A 40 -9.93 -1.40 -7.34
CA GLY A 40 -10.21 -1.33 -5.90
C GLY A 40 -9.39 -0.30 -5.12
N LEU A 41 -8.49 0.45 -5.76
CA LEU A 41 -7.79 1.58 -5.16
C LEU A 41 -8.17 2.89 -5.83
N LYS A 42 -8.54 3.88 -5.02
CA LYS A 42 -8.64 5.27 -5.45
C LYS A 42 -7.27 5.93 -5.29
N VAL A 43 -6.49 5.95 -6.37
CA VAL A 43 -5.15 6.56 -6.37
C VAL A 43 -5.20 7.98 -6.95
N VAL A 44 -4.61 8.92 -6.21
CA VAL A 44 -4.32 10.27 -6.68
C VAL A 44 -2.80 10.37 -6.89
N TRP A 45 -2.41 10.49 -8.14
CA TRP A 45 -1.01 10.58 -8.55
C TRP A 45 -0.54 12.03 -8.49
N LEU A 46 0.38 12.35 -7.58
CA LEU A 46 1.16 13.59 -7.65
C LEU A 46 2.46 13.35 -8.40
N ALA A 47 3.09 12.20 -8.16
CA ALA A 47 4.22 11.71 -8.92
C ALA A 47 3.82 10.41 -9.67
N PRO A 48 3.90 10.37 -11.02
CA PRO A 48 3.64 9.16 -11.77
C PRO A 48 4.73 8.12 -11.55
N TRP A 49 4.39 6.85 -11.74
CA TRP A 49 5.34 5.75 -11.78
C TRP A 49 6.33 5.86 -12.93
N GLY A 50 7.58 5.57 -12.61
CA GLY A 50 8.64 5.44 -13.60
C GLY A 50 8.72 4.04 -14.19
N ASP A 51 9.78 3.82 -14.97
CA ASP A 51 10.27 2.47 -15.26
C ASP A 51 10.76 1.84 -13.95
N VAL A 52 10.16 0.71 -13.57
CA VAL A 52 10.47 0.03 -12.31
C VAL A 52 11.94 -0.41 -12.23
N ALA A 53 12.59 -0.67 -13.37
CA ALA A 53 14.02 -0.99 -13.41
C ALA A 53 14.92 0.19 -13.03
N LYS A 54 14.37 1.42 -13.03
CA LYS A 54 15.06 2.66 -12.62
C LYS A 54 14.58 3.18 -11.26
N ALA A 55 13.68 2.47 -10.59
CA ALA A 55 13.30 2.80 -9.22
C ALA A 55 14.50 2.63 -8.29
N HIS A 56 14.47 3.31 -7.15
CA HIS A 56 15.42 3.05 -6.08
C HIS A 56 15.25 1.59 -5.62
N PRO A 57 16.32 0.85 -5.25
CA PRO A 57 16.26 -0.57 -4.94
C PRO A 57 15.63 -0.83 -3.57
N TRP A 58 14.32 -0.60 -3.47
CA TRP A 58 13.52 -0.84 -2.29
C TRP A 58 13.52 -2.32 -1.91
N ARG A 59 13.76 -2.61 -0.64
CA ARG A 59 13.83 -3.99 -0.11
C ARG A 59 12.80 -4.26 0.98
N ASN A 60 12.21 -3.20 1.53
CA ASN A 60 11.32 -3.25 2.68
C ASN A 60 10.13 -2.29 2.48
N ILE A 61 9.04 -2.54 3.19
CA ILE A 61 7.93 -1.59 3.35
C ILE A 61 7.83 -1.25 4.83
N ILE A 62 7.71 0.03 5.15
CA ILE A 62 7.43 0.49 6.51
C ILE A 62 6.09 1.21 6.51
N VAL A 63 5.19 0.72 7.35
CA VAL A 63 3.88 1.32 7.55
C VAL A 63 3.90 2.19 8.79
N HIS A 64 3.41 3.40 8.61
CA HIS A 64 3.32 4.47 9.60
C HIS A 64 1.85 4.78 9.88
N GLN A 65 1.59 5.44 11.01
CA GLN A 65 0.25 5.92 11.34
C GLN A 65 0.33 7.24 12.10
N THR A 66 0.08 8.33 11.38
CA THR A 66 0.35 9.71 11.79
C THR A 66 -0.70 10.24 12.74
N GLU A 67 -0.20 10.98 13.74
CA GLU A 67 -0.98 11.84 14.66
C GLU A 67 -1.61 13.07 13.97
N GLY A 68 -1.95 12.98 12.68
CA GLY A 68 -2.66 14.01 11.93
C GLY A 68 -4.18 13.82 11.99
N PRO A 69 -4.99 14.89 11.86
CA PRO A 69 -6.45 14.77 11.76
C PRO A 69 -6.86 14.13 10.43
N ALA A 70 -8.09 13.60 10.37
CA ALA A 70 -8.68 13.15 9.11
C ALA A 70 -8.64 14.28 8.07
N GLY A 71 -8.31 13.96 6.82
CA GLY A 71 -8.11 14.93 5.73
C GLY A 71 -6.67 15.42 5.58
N SER A 72 -5.75 15.05 6.48
CA SER A 72 -4.36 15.52 6.44
C SER A 72 -3.47 14.80 5.44
N ALA A 73 -3.85 13.62 4.93
CA ALA A 73 -3.02 12.85 3.99
C ALA A 73 -2.79 13.63 2.69
N ARG A 74 -3.82 14.30 2.17
CA ARG A 74 -3.71 15.13 0.96
C ARG A 74 -2.70 16.25 1.11
N GLY A 75 -2.73 16.95 2.25
CA GLY A 75 -1.81 18.03 2.57
C GLY A 75 -0.38 17.51 2.71
N GLY A 76 -0.20 16.41 3.46
CA GLY A 76 1.09 15.74 3.62
C GLY A 76 1.69 15.31 2.28
N ALA A 77 0.88 14.69 1.42
CA ALA A 77 1.29 14.28 0.09
C ALA A 77 1.69 15.47 -0.80
N ALA A 78 0.93 16.56 -0.80
CA ALA A 78 1.24 17.76 -1.57
C ALA A 78 2.56 18.42 -1.12
N GLU A 79 2.78 18.49 0.19
CA GLU A 79 4.01 19.03 0.76
C GLU A 79 5.22 18.12 0.52
N GLN A 80 5.02 16.80 0.54
CA GLN A 80 6.06 15.85 0.15
C GLN A 80 6.39 15.97 -1.33
N PHE A 81 5.40 16.07 -2.22
CA PHE A 81 5.63 16.23 -3.64
C PHE A 81 6.46 17.49 -3.97
N LYS A 82 6.20 18.62 -3.28
CA LYS A 82 6.98 19.86 -3.44
C LYS A 82 8.43 19.71 -2.99
N ASN A 83 8.69 18.90 -1.97
CA ASN A 83 10.04 18.68 -1.44
C ASN A 83 10.25 17.18 -1.14
N PRO A 84 10.54 16.35 -2.18
CA PRO A 84 10.49 14.89 -2.07
C PRO A 84 11.37 14.25 -1.01
N THR A 85 12.46 14.90 -0.60
CA THR A 85 13.41 14.40 0.40
C THR A 85 13.14 14.93 1.81
N ARG A 86 12.07 15.71 2.01
CA ARG A 86 11.66 16.16 3.35
C ARG A 86 11.26 14.97 4.24
N ARG A 87 11.12 15.26 5.54
CA ARG A 87 10.51 14.30 6.46
C ARG A 87 9.08 13.95 6.04
N GLY A 88 8.82 12.66 5.94
CA GLY A 88 7.57 12.10 5.47
C GLY A 88 7.83 10.94 4.52
N VAL A 89 6.77 10.41 3.92
CA VAL A 89 6.76 9.13 3.20
C VAL A 89 6.51 9.29 1.70
N MET A 90 6.69 8.20 0.95
CA MET A 90 6.38 8.17 -0.48
C MET A 90 4.87 8.13 -0.75
N VAL A 91 4.12 7.36 0.05
CA VAL A 91 2.70 7.07 -0.19
C VAL A 91 1.89 7.43 1.05
N TRP A 92 0.82 8.21 0.87
CA TRP A 92 -0.08 8.60 1.96
C TRP A 92 -1.45 7.96 1.76
N VAL A 93 -2.13 7.60 2.84
CA VAL A 93 -3.46 6.96 2.83
C VAL A 93 -4.40 7.75 3.75
N GLU A 94 -5.49 8.25 3.18
CA GLU A 94 -6.52 9.00 3.89
C GLU A 94 -7.53 8.09 4.59
N THR A 95 -8.29 8.62 5.55
CA THR A 95 -9.33 7.88 6.29
C THR A 95 -10.45 7.32 5.40
N ASP A 96 -10.63 7.85 4.19
CA ASP A 96 -11.58 7.36 3.20
C ASP A 96 -10.98 6.28 2.26
N GLY A 97 -9.73 5.86 2.49
CA GLY A 97 -9.02 4.90 1.65
C GLY A 97 -8.38 5.49 0.40
N THR A 98 -8.45 6.81 0.17
CA THR A 98 -7.72 7.46 -0.92
C THR A 98 -6.22 7.33 -0.71
N VAL A 99 -5.51 6.84 -1.73
CA VAL A 99 -4.06 6.71 -1.75
C VAL A 99 -3.48 7.87 -2.54
N TYR A 100 -2.56 8.62 -1.95
CA TYR A 100 -1.80 9.67 -2.63
C TYR A 100 -0.38 9.18 -2.90
N TRP A 101 -0.01 9.07 -4.18
CA TRP A 101 1.36 8.76 -4.58
C TRP A 101 2.15 10.06 -4.70
N ALA A 102 2.92 10.40 -3.67
CA ALA A 102 3.49 11.72 -3.50
C ALA A 102 4.88 11.89 -4.12
N VAL A 103 5.68 10.83 -4.18
CA VAL A 103 7.10 10.91 -4.54
C VAL A 103 7.44 9.93 -5.64
N ALA A 104 8.27 10.38 -6.60
CA ALA A 104 8.83 9.53 -7.64
C ALA A 104 9.74 8.46 -7.03
N GLU A 105 9.69 7.26 -7.59
CA GLU A 105 10.16 6.04 -6.92
C GLU A 105 11.68 5.88 -6.93
N ASN A 106 12.37 6.74 -7.66
CA ASN A 106 13.82 6.89 -7.69
C ASN A 106 14.34 7.89 -6.64
N LEU A 107 13.45 8.55 -5.89
CA LEU A 107 13.79 9.50 -4.83
C LEU A 107 13.49 8.88 -3.46
N VAL A 108 14.25 9.29 -2.45
CA VAL A 108 14.19 8.72 -1.10
C VAL A 108 13.61 9.75 -0.12
N PRO A 109 12.36 9.59 0.34
CA PRO A 109 11.80 10.36 1.44
C PRO A 109 12.46 10.05 2.78
N THR A 110 12.33 10.99 3.71
CA THR A 110 12.98 10.89 5.02
C THR A 110 11.96 10.44 6.08
N HIS A 111 11.57 9.16 6.07
CA HIS A 111 10.49 8.65 6.93
C HIS A 111 10.94 7.90 8.19
N THR A 112 12.25 7.63 8.33
CA THR A 112 12.77 6.79 9.42
C THR A 112 13.97 7.39 10.14
N ASP A 113 14.11 8.72 10.21
CA ASP A 113 15.27 9.37 10.86
C ASP A 113 15.53 8.90 12.31
N GLY A 114 14.55 8.29 12.97
CA GLY A 114 14.70 7.63 14.27
C GLY A 114 14.94 6.11 14.23
N ALA A 115 14.64 5.41 13.12
CA ALA A 115 14.67 3.95 13.05
C ALA A 115 16.07 3.34 12.91
N ASP A 116 17.09 4.19 12.92
CA ASP A 116 18.49 3.79 12.98
C ASP A 116 19.09 4.05 14.38
N ARG A 117 18.24 4.04 15.40
CA ARG A 117 18.63 4.07 16.82
C ARG A 117 18.70 2.65 17.37
N ASN A 118 19.63 2.42 18.29
CA ASN A 118 19.68 1.19 19.07
C ASN A 118 18.62 1.25 20.18
N ASP A 119 17.38 0.92 19.80
CA ASP A 119 16.21 0.94 20.68
C ASP A 119 15.95 -0.42 21.37
N ASN A 120 16.96 -1.31 21.43
CA ASN A 120 16.89 -2.62 22.09
C ASN A 120 16.39 -2.57 23.54
N LYS A 121 16.52 -1.42 24.21
CA LYS A 121 15.98 -1.20 25.56
C LYS A 121 14.44 -1.09 25.62
N TYR A 122 13.78 -0.86 24.48
CA TYR A 122 12.32 -0.71 24.36
C TYR A 122 11.68 -1.80 23.50
N ILE A 123 12.35 -2.20 22.41
CA ILE A 123 11.89 -3.22 21.45
C ILE A 123 13.11 -4.03 20.98
N ASP A 124 13.00 -5.34 20.72
CA ASP A 124 14.10 -6.06 20.06
C ASP A 124 14.15 -5.68 18.58
N ASN A 125 15.06 -4.75 18.25
CA ASN A 125 15.31 -4.30 16.89
C ASN A 125 16.66 -4.78 16.34
N SER A 126 17.30 -5.76 16.99
CA SER A 126 18.63 -6.26 16.63
C SER A 126 18.75 -6.71 15.16
N LYS A 127 17.67 -7.23 14.59
CA LYS A 127 17.62 -7.71 13.19
C LYS A 127 17.26 -6.63 12.17
N THR A 128 16.77 -5.48 12.62
CA THR A 128 16.26 -4.40 11.76
C THR A 128 17.12 -3.14 11.84
N TYR A 129 17.87 -2.95 12.92
CA TYR A 129 18.86 -1.90 13.12
C TYR A 129 19.87 -1.82 11.96
N HIS A 130 20.04 -0.64 11.33
CA HIS A 130 20.79 -0.40 10.08
C HIS A 130 20.32 -1.18 8.83
N GLN A 131 19.34 -2.07 8.95
CA GLN A 131 18.88 -2.94 7.86
C GLN A 131 17.54 -2.48 7.26
N VAL A 132 16.66 -1.91 8.08
CA VAL A 132 15.33 -1.44 7.70
C VAL A 132 15.22 0.04 8.05
N ASN A 133 15.51 0.89 7.06
CA ASN A 133 15.62 2.34 7.20
C ASN A 133 15.15 3.04 5.92
N LYS A 134 15.18 4.37 5.90
CA LYS A 134 14.69 5.19 4.79
C LYS A 134 15.30 4.80 3.44
N ASP A 135 16.57 4.41 3.41
CA ASP A 135 17.29 4.11 2.17
C ASP A 135 17.01 2.69 1.65
N THR A 136 16.31 1.87 2.42
CA THR A 136 15.99 0.48 2.04
C THR A 136 14.48 0.23 1.98
N SER A 137 13.66 1.23 2.29
CA SER A 137 12.23 1.03 2.50
C SER A 137 11.35 2.10 1.87
N VAL A 138 10.22 1.64 1.34
CA VAL A 138 9.10 2.53 1.00
C VAL A 138 8.32 2.81 2.27
N GLY A 139 8.12 4.09 2.58
CA GLY A 139 7.21 4.52 3.64
C GLY A 139 5.78 4.64 3.13
N VAL A 140 4.82 4.13 3.91
CA VAL A 140 3.38 4.30 3.69
C VAL A 140 2.75 4.89 4.95
N GLU A 141 2.11 6.05 4.85
CA GLU A 141 1.57 6.81 5.98
C GLU A 141 0.04 6.77 6.02
N PHE A 142 -0.52 6.30 7.13
CA PHE A 142 -1.97 6.28 7.35
C PHE A 142 -2.38 7.44 8.27
N ALA A 143 -3.03 8.45 7.71
CA ALA A 143 -3.46 9.63 8.46
C ALA A 143 -4.77 9.39 9.21
N GLY A 144 -5.01 10.18 10.26
CA GLY A 144 -6.35 10.38 10.82
C GLY A 144 -6.62 9.80 12.21
N ASN A 145 -5.59 9.38 12.95
CA ASN A 145 -5.79 8.94 14.34
C ASN A 145 -5.88 10.12 15.33
N TYR A 146 -5.47 11.34 14.98
CA TYR A 146 -5.62 12.49 15.89
C TYR A 146 -7.10 12.76 16.27
N PRO A 147 -7.40 13.11 17.53
CA PRO A 147 -6.47 13.32 18.66
C PRO A 147 -6.12 12.05 19.45
N ASP A 148 -6.58 10.88 19.02
CA ASP A 148 -6.42 9.61 19.72
C ASP A 148 -5.52 8.66 18.95
N VAL A 149 -4.23 8.69 19.26
CA VAL A 149 -3.19 7.87 18.60
C VAL A 149 -3.41 6.36 18.72
N THR A 150 -4.27 5.92 19.65
CA THR A 150 -4.62 4.51 19.82
C THR A 150 -5.71 4.04 18.84
N ARG A 151 -6.39 4.99 18.19
CA ARG A 151 -7.41 4.69 17.19
C ARG A 151 -6.78 3.94 16.01
N GLY A 152 -7.33 2.77 15.70
CA GLY A 152 -6.90 1.97 14.55
C GLY A 152 -7.27 2.60 13.20
N PRO A 153 -6.77 2.02 12.10
CA PRO A 153 -7.16 2.42 10.75
C PRO A 153 -8.66 2.20 10.51
N THR A 154 -9.25 3.03 9.64
CA THR A 154 -10.64 2.85 9.21
C THR A 154 -10.80 1.62 8.32
N GLU A 155 -12.04 1.14 8.15
CA GLU A 155 -12.32 0.04 7.21
C GLU A 155 -11.88 0.39 5.78
N ALA A 156 -12.10 1.62 5.32
CA ALA A 156 -11.68 2.05 3.99
C ALA A 156 -10.15 2.04 3.82
N GLN A 157 -9.42 2.44 4.88
CA GLN A 157 -7.96 2.30 4.92
C GLN A 157 -7.52 0.84 4.88
N ILE A 158 -8.19 -0.05 5.62
CA ILE A 158 -7.89 -1.49 5.63
C ILE A 158 -8.09 -2.11 4.24
N GLN A 159 -9.20 -1.77 3.57
CA GLN A 159 -9.49 -2.27 2.22
C GLN A 159 -8.48 -1.75 1.19
N ALA A 160 -8.14 -0.46 1.26
CA ALA A 160 -7.07 0.10 0.43
C ALA A 160 -5.74 -0.60 0.73
N TRP A 161 -5.41 -0.81 2.00
CA TRP A 161 -4.15 -1.42 2.40
C TRP A 161 -3.98 -2.85 1.87
N ARG A 162 -5.05 -3.64 1.89
CA ARG A 162 -5.06 -5.02 1.38
C ARG A 162 -4.61 -5.13 -0.08
N ILE A 163 -4.90 -4.12 -0.89
CA ILE A 163 -4.52 -4.08 -2.31
C ILE A 163 -3.15 -3.38 -2.45
N LEU A 164 -2.97 -2.23 -1.79
CA LEU A 164 -1.76 -1.42 -1.89
C LEU A 164 -0.50 -2.19 -1.50
N VAL A 165 -0.54 -2.99 -0.42
CA VAL A 165 0.62 -3.79 0.00
C VAL A 165 1.02 -4.81 -1.06
N LYS A 166 0.05 -5.43 -1.75
CA LYS A 166 0.31 -6.39 -2.83
C LYS A 166 0.92 -5.69 -4.04
N VAL A 167 0.43 -4.50 -4.39
CA VAL A 167 1.01 -3.65 -5.45
C VAL A 167 2.46 -3.31 -5.15
N LEU A 168 2.76 -2.77 -3.95
CA LEU A 168 4.12 -2.39 -3.57
C LEU A 168 5.07 -3.58 -3.59
N ARG A 169 4.63 -4.73 -3.04
CA ARG A 169 5.41 -5.97 -3.06
C ARG A 169 5.68 -6.45 -4.48
N ALA A 170 4.65 -6.54 -5.32
CA ALA A 170 4.78 -6.99 -6.70
C ALA A 170 5.65 -6.04 -7.54
N ARG A 171 5.56 -4.73 -7.29
CA ARG A 171 6.31 -3.71 -8.02
C ARG A 171 7.80 -3.79 -7.72
N TYR A 172 8.16 -3.88 -6.45
CA TYR A 172 9.56 -3.81 -6.02
C TYR A 172 10.19 -5.16 -5.71
N GLY A 173 9.44 -6.27 -5.87
CA GLY A 173 9.91 -7.61 -5.52
C GLY A 173 10.13 -7.80 -4.01
N ILE A 174 9.32 -7.15 -3.18
CA ILE A 174 9.46 -7.19 -1.72
C ILE A 174 8.70 -8.40 -1.15
N PRO A 175 9.37 -9.31 -0.43
CA PRO A 175 8.72 -10.46 0.17
C PRO A 175 7.82 -10.05 1.35
N LEU A 176 6.84 -10.90 1.66
CA LEU A 176 5.80 -10.62 2.66
C LEU A 176 6.37 -10.32 4.06
N ASP A 177 7.41 -11.04 4.45
CA ASP A 177 8.09 -10.89 5.74
C ASP A 177 8.84 -9.55 5.88
N ARG A 178 9.03 -8.81 4.78
CA ARG A 178 9.66 -7.48 4.76
C ARG A 178 8.69 -6.30 4.76
N VAL A 179 7.47 -6.53 5.24
CA VAL A 179 6.52 -5.48 5.61
C VAL A 179 6.62 -5.25 7.12
N TYR A 180 7.01 -4.05 7.55
CA TYR A 180 7.25 -3.71 8.95
C TYR A 180 6.33 -2.59 9.40
N ALA A 181 5.98 -2.58 10.68
CA ALA A 181 5.49 -1.40 11.35
C ALA A 181 6.65 -0.50 11.74
N HIS A 182 6.47 0.81 11.77
CA HIS A 182 7.48 1.73 12.30
C HIS A 182 7.88 1.33 13.73
N ASN A 183 6.91 0.99 14.57
CA ASN A 183 7.19 0.65 15.98
C ASN A 183 7.89 -0.71 16.19
N TRP A 184 8.08 -1.52 15.14
CA TRP A 184 8.87 -2.76 15.21
C TRP A 184 10.37 -2.53 14.94
N ILE A 185 10.73 -1.35 14.43
CA ILE A 185 12.10 -1.01 14.06
C ILE A 185 12.63 0.19 14.86
N ASP A 186 11.73 1.09 15.29
CA ASP A 186 12.00 2.31 16.03
C ASP A 186 10.97 2.47 17.15
N PHE A 187 11.38 2.56 18.41
CA PHE A 187 10.40 2.80 19.47
C PHE A 187 9.97 4.27 19.45
N LYS A 188 8.66 4.50 19.29
CA LYS A 188 8.10 5.84 19.14
C LYS A 188 7.48 6.37 20.41
N ASP A 189 6.49 5.65 20.90
CA ASP A 189 5.61 6.11 21.95
C ASP A 189 5.11 4.91 22.76
N ALA A 190 5.00 5.07 24.08
CA ALA A 190 4.47 4.01 24.94
C ALA A 190 2.94 3.88 24.86
N ARG A 191 2.24 4.89 24.35
CA ARG A 191 0.77 4.95 24.29
C ARG A 191 0.19 4.05 23.20
N TYR A 192 0.94 3.82 22.12
CA TYR A 192 0.43 3.09 20.95
C TYR A 192 1.57 2.44 20.14
N CYS A 193 1.19 1.56 19.22
CA CYS A 193 2.12 0.85 18.34
C CYS A 193 1.93 1.34 16.91
N GLU A 194 2.73 2.33 16.50
CA GLU A 194 2.63 2.98 15.19
C GLU A 194 2.77 1.96 14.04
N GLY A 195 1.69 1.81 13.26
CA GLY A 195 1.62 0.92 12.10
C GLY A 195 1.46 -0.57 12.42
N CYS A 196 1.43 -0.98 13.69
CA CYS A 196 1.49 -2.41 14.06
C CYS A 196 0.29 -3.22 13.59
N ALA A 197 -0.92 -2.68 13.71
CA ALA A 197 -2.12 -3.35 13.23
C ALA A 197 -2.05 -3.56 11.70
N LEU A 198 -1.61 -2.55 10.96
CA LEU A 198 -1.49 -2.58 9.50
C LEU A 198 -0.41 -3.56 9.02
N ALA A 199 0.78 -3.55 9.64
CA ALA A 199 1.84 -4.48 9.29
C ALA A 199 1.48 -5.94 9.66
N THR A 200 0.80 -6.14 10.80
CA THR A 200 0.27 -7.45 11.19
C THR A 200 -0.73 -7.97 10.17
N MET A 201 -1.71 -7.14 9.81
CA MET A 201 -2.72 -7.48 8.79
C MET A 201 -2.06 -7.82 7.45
N ALA A 202 -1.10 -7.01 6.99
CA ALA A 202 -0.37 -7.28 5.76
C ALA A 202 0.29 -8.66 5.77
N ARG A 203 1.00 -9.02 6.85
CA ARG A 203 1.67 -10.32 6.99
C ARG A 203 0.68 -11.48 7.14
N GLN A 204 -0.52 -11.26 7.68
CA GLN A 204 -1.54 -12.29 7.84
C GLN A 204 -2.33 -12.58 6.54
N TRP A 205 -2.55 -11.58 5.70
CA TRP A 205 -3.32 -11.76 4.47
C TRP A 205 -2.60 -12.57 3.40
N GLY A 206 -1.28 -12.72 3.47
CA GLY A 206 -0.54 -13.51 2.50
C GLY A 206 -0.50 -12.86 1.11
N GLU A 207 -0.62 -13.68 0.08
CA GLU A 207 -0.69 -13.26 -1.33
C GLU A 207 -2.11 -13.11 -1.86
#